data_AF-A0A562BYL8-F1
#
_entry.id   AF-A0A562BYL8-F1
#
_cell.length_a   1.000
_cell.length_b   1.000
_cell.length_c   1.000
_cell.angle_alpha   90.00
_cell.angle_beta   90.00
_cell.angle_gamma   90.00
#
_symmetry.space_group_name_H-M   'P 1'
#
loop_
_entity.id
_entity.type
_entity.pdbx_description
1 polymer ?
#
loop_
_entity_poly.entity_id
_entity_poly.type
_entity_poly.pdbx_seq_one_letter_code
_entity_poly.pdbx_strand_id
1 'polypeptide(L)'
;MRFIEGPLDAAYDWRGDVMSPDWDPALARRKLRSAPEALVCDALLDQDVFAGVGNIIKNEVLFRIRVHPCTRVGDLPPRKLAQLVAQARTYSFDFLEWKRRFVLRRHWQVHRRRECPECGRHLELAHLGTRQRRTFWCGHCQVRY
;
A
#
# COMPACT_ATOMS: atom_id res chain seq x y z
N MET A 1 -23.37 -1.15 -7.43
CA MET A 1 -23.37 0.12 -6.67
C MET A 1 -24.07 -0.18 -5.35
N ARG A 2 -23.34 -0.31 -4.24
CA ARG A 2 -23.97 -0.51 -2.92
C ARG A 2 -24.26 0.88 -2.37
N PHE A 3 -25.54 1.24 -2.32
CA PHE A 3 -26.00 2.42 -1.60
C PHE A 3 -25.98 2.07 -0.11
N ILE A 4 -25.36 2.93 0.69
CA ILE A 4 -25.39 2.84 2.15
C ILE A 4 -26.49 3.79 2.60
N GLU A 5 -27.61 3.24 3.08
CA GLU A 5 -28.65 4.00 3.78
C GLU A 5 -28.41 3.88 5.29
N GLY A 6 -28.29 5.02 5.98
CA GLY A 6 -28.06 5.11 7.44
C GLY A 6 -26.95 6.10 7.81
N PRO A 7 -26.78 6.44 9.10
CA PRO A 7 -25.64 7.24 9.56
C PRO A 7 -24.35 6.52 9.17
N LEU A 8 -23.43 7.19 8.46
CA LEU A 8 -22.16 6.61 7.98
C LEU A 8 -21.37 5.90 9.10
N ASP A 9 -21.53 6.35 10.34
CA ASP A 9 -20.83 5.84 11.52
C ASP A 9 -21.28 4.45 11.98
N ALA A 10 -22.46 3.98 11.55
CA ALA A 10 -22.97 2.66 11.94
C ALA A 10 -22.52 1.53 11.00
N ALA A 11 -22.01 1.86 9.80
CA ALA A 11 -21.74 0.88 8.74
C ALA A 11 -20.26 0.85 8.28
N TYR A 12 -19.40 1.74 8.79
CA TYR A 12 -18.02 1.89 8.33
C TYR A 12 -17.04 1.75 9.51
N ASP A 13 -16.11 0.78 9.43
CA ASP A 13 -15.04 0.60 10.43
C ASP A 13 -13.96 1.66 10.22
N TRP A 14 -14.17 2.85 10.80
CA TRP A 14 -13.25 3.99 10.74
C TRP A 14 -11.82 3.66 11.17
N ARG A 15 -11.61 2.59 11.95
CA ARG A 15 -10.28 2.13 12.38
C ARG A 15 -9.44 1.54 11.25
N GLY A 16 -10.06 1.13 10.14
CA GLY A 16 -9.40 0.66 8.92
C GLY A 16 -9.15 1.76 7.89
N ASP A 17 -9.59 2.99 8.15
CA ASP A 17 -9.36 4.13 7.28
C ASP A 17 -8.03 4.80 7.61
N VAL A 18 -7.11 4.77 6.64
CA VAL A 18 -5.74 5.28 6.83
C VAL A 18 -5.70 6.79 7.08
N MET A 19 -6.77 7.52 6.81
CA MET A 19 -6.88 8.95 7.03
C MET A 19 -7.77 9.32 8.23
N SER A 20 -8.46 8.34 8.83
CA SER A 20 -9.30 8.57 10.00
C SER A 20 -8.47 8.89 11.25
N PRO A 21 -9.00 9.73 12.17
CA PRO A 21 -8.44 9.89 13.52
C PRO A 21 -8.45 8.57 14.31
N ASP A 22 -9.40 7.67 14.04
CA ASP A 22 -9.58 6.40 14.77
C ASP A 22 -8.67 5.27 14.27
N TRP A 23 -7.77 5.55 13.33
CA TRP A 23 -6.85 4.54 12.77
C TRP A 23 -6.07 3.80 13.86
N ASP A 24 -6.24 2.48 13.92
CA ASP A 24 -5.50 1.61 14.83
C ASP A 24 -4.41 0.83 14.07
N PRO A 25 -3.13 1.26 14.15
CA PRO A 25 -2.04 0.55 13.49
C PRO A 25 -1.78 -0.85 14.10
N ALA A 26 -2.18 -1.10 15.35
CA ALA A 26 -2.11 -2.43 15.94
C ALA A 26 -3.19 -3.35 15.37
N LEU A 27 -4.41 -2.86 15.15
CA LEU A 27 -5.47 -3.60 14.47
C LEU A 27 -5.08 -3.94 13.04
N ALA A 28 -4.53 -2.99 12.27
CA ALA A 28 -4.05 -3.26 10.92
C ALA A 28 -2.98 -4.37 10.91
N ARG A 29 -2.01 -4.32 11.83
CA ARG A 29 -1.01 -5.39 11.97
C ARG A 29 -1.63 -6.75 12.35
N ARG A 30 -2.63 -6.77 13.23
CA ARG A 30 -3.35 -8.01 13.59
C ARG A 30 -4.09 -8.59 12.39
N LYS A 31 -4.85 -7.77 11.66
CA LYS A 31 -5.56 -8.18 10.43
C LYS A 31 -4.57 -8.75 9.41
N LEU A 32 -3.45 -8.08 9.17
CA LEU A 32 -2.39 -8.59 8.28
C LEU A 32 -1.84 -9.95 8.73
N ARG A 33 -1.49 -10.10 10.02
CA ARG A 33 -0.97 -11.37 10.56
C ARG A 33 -1.98 -12.52 10.48
N SER A 34 -3.27 -12.24 10.40
CA SER A 34 -4.31 -13.27 10.24
C SER A 34 -4.38 -13.87 8.82
N ALA A 35 -3.73 -13.23 7.84
CA ALA A 35 -3.66 -13.69 6.46
C ALA A 35 -2.20 -13.85 5.98
N PRO A 36 -1.41 -14.76 6.58
CA PRO A 36 0.03 -14.88 6.31
C PRO A 36 0.35 -15.23 4.86
N GLU A 37 -0.53 -15.98 4.18
CA GLU A 37 -0.35 -16.39 2.78
C GLU A 37 -0.63 -15.27 1.76
N ALA A 38 -1.27 -14.18 2.19
CA ALA A 38 -1.59 -13.07 1.29
C ALA A 38 -0.29 -12.40 0.80
N LEU A 39 -0.27 -12.01 -0.48
CA LEU A 39 0.81 -11.19 -1.01
C LEU A 39 0.69 -9.76 -0.45
N VAL A 40 1.82 -9.13 -0.13
CA VAL A 40 1.85 -7.76 0.40
C VAL A 40 1.23 -6.75 -0.56
N CYS A 41 1.28 -6.99 -1.87
CA CYS A 41 0.63 -6.16 -2.87
C CYS A 41 -0.91 -6.25 -2.81
N ASP A 42 -1.46 -7.40 -2.45
CA ASP A 42 -2.91 -7.58 -2.27
C ASP A 42 -3.36 -7.05 -0.91
N ALA A 43 -2.57 -7.33 0.13
CA ALA A 43 -2.85 -6.89 1.48
C ALA A 43 -2.93 -5.36 1.60
N LEU A 44 -2.06 -4.61 0.90
CA LEU A 44 -2.14 -3.15 0.82
C LEU A 44 -3.39 -2.62 0.08
N LEU A 45 -4.02 -3.44 -0.75
CA LEU A 45 -5.25 -3.07 -1.46
C LEU A 45 -6.51 -3.60 -0.77
N ASP A 46 -6.37 -4.26 0.37
CA ASP A 46 -7.49 -4.71 1.18
C ASP A 46 -8.17 -3.50 1.83
N GLN A 47 -9.41 -3.22 1.43
CA GLN A 47 -10.15 -2.07 1.95
C GLN A 47 -10.64 -2.29 3.38
N ASP A 48 -10.65 -3.54 3.88
CA ASP A 48 -10.99 -3.82 5.27
C ASP A 48 -9.80 -3.55 6.22
N VAL A 49 -8.59 -3.38 5.66
CA VAL A 49 -7.35 -3.09 6.41
C VAL A 49 -6.83 -1.68 6.14
N PHE A 50 -6.87 -1.24 4.87
CA PHE A 50 -6.32 0.01 4.40
C PHE A 50 -7.33 0.71 3.47
N ALA A 51 -8.48 1.10 4.02
CA ALA A 51 -9.47 1.84 3.26
C ALA A 51 -8.85 3.13 2.69
N GLY A 52 -9.04 3.38 1.40
CA GLY A 52 -8.45 4.51 0.68
C GLY A 52 -7.08 4.25 0.03
N VAL A 53 -6.40 3.15 0.36
CA VAL A 53 -5.14 2.79 -0.31
C VAL A 53 -5.41 2.21 -1.70
N GLY A 54 -4.89 2.91 -2.71
CA GLY A 54 -4.99 2.53 -4.11
C GLY A 54 -3.69 2.02 -4.73
N ASN A 55 -3.75 1.67 -6.02
CA ASN A 55 -2.63 1.05 -6.73
C ASN A 55 -1.35 1.91 -6.82
N ILE A 56 -1.49 3.24 -6.83
CA ILE A 56 -0.34 4.15 -6.81
C ILE A 56 0.36 4.06 -5.45
N ILE A 57 -0.41 4.26 -4.37
CA ILE A 57 0.10 4.21 -2.99
C ILE A 57 0.76 2.85 -2.73
N LYS A 58 0.13 1.75 -3.15
CA LYS A 58 0.70 0.40 -3.07
C LYS A 58 2.11 0.32 -3.66
N ASN A 59 2.31 0.75 -4.91
CA ASN A 59 3.62 0.65 -5.56
C ASN A 59 4.67 1.51 -4.85
N GLU A 60 4.29 2.73 -4.50
CA GLU A 60 5.19 3.72 -3.91
C GLU A 60 5.59 3.33 -2.48
N VAL A 61 4.65 2.82 -1.68
CA VAL A 61 4.92 2.31 -0.33
C VAL A 61 5.85 1.11 -0.37
N LEU A 62 5.57 0.10 -1.21
CA LEU A 62 6.42 -1.09 -1.34
C LEU A 62 7.85 -0.74 -1.78
N PHE A 63 7.99 0.23 -2.67
CA PHE A 63 9.30 0.76 -3.06
C PHE A 63 10.01 1.46 -1.89
N ARG A 64 9.35 2.39 -1.21
CA ARG A 64 9.91 3.14 -0.05
C ARG A 64 10.43 2.20 1.04
N ILE A 65 9.72 1.10 1.30
CA ILE A 65 10.13 0.11 2.33
C ILE A 65 11.05 -0.99 1.80
N ARG A 66 11.41 -0.97 0.50
CA ARG A 66 12.28 -1.96 -0.16
C ARG A 66 11.75 -3.40 -0.06
N VAL A 67 10.44 -3.58 -0.25
CA VAL A 67 9.78 -4.90 -0.20
C VAL A 67 9.24 -5.26 -1.58
N HIS A 68 9.51 -6.49 -2.03
CA HIS A 68 9.01 -7.01 -3.29
C HIS A 68 7.50 -7.26 -3.22
N PRO A 69 6.70 -6.89 -4.24
CA PRO A 69 5.24 -7.00 -4.22
C PRO A 69 4.71 -8.43 -4.00
N CYS A 70 5.43 -9.45 -4.47
CA CYS A 70 5.08 -10.86 -4.28
C CYS A 70 5.65 -11.50 -2.99
N THR A 71 6.12 -10.70 -2.03
CA THR A 71 6.43 -11.21 -0.68
C THR A 71 5.12 -11.59 0.02
N ARG A 72 5.07 -12.71 0.75
CA ARG A 72 3.89 -13.04 1.57
C ARG A 72 3.92 -12.25 2.88
N VAL A 73 2.75 -11.97 3.45
CA VAL A 73 2.68 -11.24 4.72
C VAL A 73 3.36 -12.01 5.86
N GLY A 74 3.28 -13.34 5.86
CA GLY A 74 3.94 -14.20 6.85
C GLY A 74 5.48 -14.16 6.78
N ASP A 75 6.04 -13.95 5.59
CA ASP A 75 7.49 -13.91 5.35
C ASP A 75 8.10 -12.56 5.72
N LEU A 76 7.28 -11.52 5.93
CA LEU A 76 7.79 -10.21 6.29
C LEU A 76 8.37 -10.18 7.71
N PRO A 77 9.60 -9.66 7.89
CA PRO A 77 10.12 -9.35 9.21
C PRO A 77 9.16 -8.40 9.96
N PRO A 78 8.98 -8.56 11.28
CA PRO A 78 8.07 -7.71 12.07
C PRO A 78 8.31 -6.20 11.89
N ARG A 79 9.58 -5.80 11.74
CA ARG A 79 9.96 -4.41 11.45
C ARG A 79 9.43 -3.94 10.09
N LYS A 80 9.48 -4.78 9.06
CA LYS A 80 8.97 -4.45 7.71
C LYS A 80 7.46 -4.40 7.68
N LEU A 81 6.78 -5.30 8.40
CA LEU A 81 5.34 -5.24 8.56
C LEU A 81 4.89 -3.93 9.24
N ALA A 82 5.60 -3.50 10.30
CA ALA A 82 5.34 -2.22 10.94
C ALA A 82 5.60 -1.02 10.01
N GLN A 83 6.70 -1.06 9.22
CA GLN A 83 6.99 -0.05 8.20
C GLN A 83 5.92 0.02 7.12
N LEU A 84 5.40 -1.12 6.66
CA LEU A 84 4.33 -1.18 5.66
C LEU A 84 3.08 -0.45 6.16
N VAL A 85 2.64 -0.74 7.38
CA VAL A 85 1.46 -0.09 8.00
C VAL A 85 1.67 1.41 8.17
N ALA A 86 2.84 1.82 8.68
CA ALA A 86 3.16 3.23 8.88
C ALA A 86 3.22 4.00 7.56
N GLN A 87 3.92 3.46 6.56
CA GLN A 87 4.08 4.10 5.25
C GLN A 87 2.79 4.14 4.44
N ALA A 88 1.91 3.14 4.56
CA ALA A 88 0.58 3.19 3.97
C ALA A 88 -0.21 4.42 4.44
N ARG A 89 -0.19 4.71 5.75
CA ARG A 89 -0.79 5.93 6.32
C ARG A 89 -0.06 7.20 5.88
N THR A 90 1.24 7.30 6.13
CA THR A 90 2.03 8.51 5.81
C THR A 90 1.90 8.90 4.33
N TYR A 91 2.11 7.95 3.42
CA TYR A 91 2.03 8.25 1.98
C TYR A 91 0.59 8.59 1.55
N SER A 92 -0.45 8.12 2.25
CA SER A 92 -1.84 8.51 1.93
C SER A 92 -2.13 9.98 2.28
N PHE A 93 -1.59 10.48 3.40
CA PHE A 93 -1.65 11.91 3.73
C PHE A 93 -0.85 12.75 2.72
N ASP A 94 0.39 12.35 2.43
CA ASP A 94 1.23 13.00 1.41
C ASP A 94 0.51 13.04 0.05
N PHE A 95 -0.09 11.92 -0.36
CA PHE A 95 -0.83 11.79 -1.60
C PHE A 95 -2.02 12.75 -1.67
N LEU A 96 -2.79 12.89 -0.59
CA LEU A 96 -3.91 13.83 -0.54
C LEU A 96 -3.42 15.27 -0.66
N GLU A 97 -2.35 15.63 0.05
CA GLU A 97 -1.75 16.98 -0.03
C GLU A 97 -1.28 17.29 -1.45
N TRP A 98 -0.50 16.39 -2.07
CA TRP A 98 0.02 16.58 -3.42
C TRP A 98 -1.08 16.60 -4.47
N LYS A 99 -2.18 15.87 -4.24
CA LYS A 99 -3.37 15.91 -5.10
C LYS A 99 -4.06 17.28 -5.02
N ARG A 100 -4.25 17.83 -3.81
CA ARG A 100 -4.84 19.17 -3.60
C ARG A 100 -3.99 20.28 -4.23
N ARG A 101 -2.66 20.10 -4.23
CA ARG A 101 -1.69 21.03 -4.83
C ARG A 101 -1.43 20.80 -6.32
N PHE A 102 -2.08 19.83 -6.95
CA PHE A 102 -1.89 19.45 -8.36
C PHE A 102 -0.44 19.07 -8.75
N VAL A 103 0.38 18.62 -7.79
CA VAL A 103 1.79 18.21 -8.00
C VAL A 103 2.02 16.70 -7.90
N LEU A 104 0.96 15.91 -7.70
CA LEU A 104 1.03 14.47 -7.43
C LEU A 104 2.00 13.67 -8.32
N ARG A 105 1.97 13.88 -9.65
CA ARG A 105 2.81 13.13 -10.60
C ARG A 105 4.31 13.37 -10.40
N ARG A 106 4.70 14.52 -9.84
CA ARG A 106 6.10 14.86 -9.59
C ARG A 106 6.71 13.98 -8.48
N HIS A 107 5.87 13.45 -7.59
CA HIS A 107 6.28 12.67 -6.43
C HIS A 107 6.32 11.15 -6.68
N TRP A 108 5.91 10.67 -7.86
CA TRP A 108 5.98 9.24 -8.19
C TRP A 108 7.42 8.80 -8.43
N GLN A 109 7.91 7.87 -7.62
CA GLN A 109 9.24 7.28 -7.72
C GLN A 109 9.26 6.08 -8.66
N VAL A 110 8.23 5.24 -8.62
CA VAL A 110 8.17 4.01 -9.43
C VAL A 110 6.94 3.93 -10.32
N HIS A 111 5.81 4.54 -9.92
CA HIS A 111 4.58 4.45 -10.68
C HIS A 111 4.74 5.13 -12.05
N ARG A 112 4.59 4.33 -13.12
CA ARG A 112 4.77 4.78 -14.53
C ARG A 112 6.16 5.39 -14.79
N ARG A 113 7.18 4.99 -14.04
CA ARG A 113 8.59 5.26 -14.33
C ARG A 113 9.21 4.08 -15.07
N ARG A 114 10.31 4.32 -15.80
CA ARG A 114 11.05 3.27 -16.53
C ARG A 114 12.30 2.79 -15.79
N GLU A 115 12.88 3.65 -14.97
CA GLU A 115 14.14 3.42 -14.26
C GLU A 115 13.94 3.67 -12.77
N CYS A 116 14.67 2.92 -11.95
CA CYS A 116 14.66 3.02 -10.51
C CYS A 116 15.43 4.28 -10.08
N PRO A 117 14.83 5.19 -9.29
CA PRO A 117 15.51 6.42 -8.86
C PRO A 117 16.67 6.17 -7.89
N GLU A 118 16.75 4.99 -7.27
CA GLU A 118 17.80 4.64 -6.30
C GLU A 118 19.02 3.98 -6.95
N CYS A 119 18.83 3.12 -7.97
CA CYS A 119 19.92 2.33 -8.56
C CYS A 119 20.05 2.45 -10.09
N GLY A 120 19.19 3.22 -10.76
CA GLY A 120 19.22 3.43 -12.21
C GLY A 120 18.78 2.25 -13.08
N ARG A 121 18.57 1.04 -12.51
CA ARG A 121 18.11 -0.13 -13.28
C ARG A 121 16.67 0.03 -13.77
N HIS A 122 16.32 -0.68 -14.84
CA HIS A 122 14.94 -0.72 -15.32
C HIS A 122 13.97 -1.26 -14.25
N LEU A 123 12.81 -0.62 -14.17
CA LEU A 123 11.70 -1.09 -13.36
C LEU A 123 10.96 -2.21 -14.11
N GLU A 124 10.62 -3.25 -13.37
CA GLU A 124 9.78 -4.32 -13.84
C GLU A 124 8.31 -3.91 -13.80
N LEU A 125 7.52 -4.50 -14.70
CA LEU A 125 6.10 -4.24 -14.83
C LEU A 125 5.36 -5.54 -15.09
N ALA A 126 4.42 -5.87 -14.21
CA ALA A 126 3.51 -7.00 -14.39
C ALA A 126 2.15 -6.72 -13.74
N HIS A 127 1.16 -7.55 -14.08
CA HIS A 127 -0.09 -7.63 -13.33
C HIS A 127 0.10 -8.67 -12.22
N LEU A 128 0.04 -8.22 -10.97
CA LEU A 128 0.34 -9.04 -9.80
C LEU A 128 -0.85 -9.11 -8.85
N GLY A 129 -0.82 -10.13 -7.99
CA GLY A 129 -1.85 -10.39 -7.02
C GLY A 129 -3.11 -11.04 -7.60
N THR A 130 -4.03 -11.41 -6.71
CA THR A 130 -5.32 -12.03 -7.05
C THR A 130 -6.16 -11.14 -7.95
N ARG A 131 -6.06 -9.82 -7.78
CA ARG A 131 -6.81 -8.83 -8.56
C ARG A 131 -6.09 -8.37 -9.83
N GLN A 132 -4.97 -9.01 -10.20
CA GLN A 132 -4.19 -8.74 -11.42
C GLN A 132 -3.93 -7.24 -11.63
N ARG A 133 -3.47 -6.54 -10.59
CA ARG A 133 -3.26 -5.09 -10.63
C ARG A 133 -1.89 -4.77 -11.18
N ARG A 134 -1.83 -3.80 -12.09
CA ARG A 134 -0.58 -3.31 -12.70
C ARG A 134 0.39 -2.81 -11.63
N THR A 135 1.53 -3.45 -11.49
CA THR A 135 2.51 -3.22 -10.42
C THR A 135 3.87 -2.89 -11.02
N PHE A 136 4.53 -1.89 -10.45
CA PHE A 136 5.87 -1.45 -10.84
C PHE A 136 6.80 -1.67 -9.66
N TRP A 137 7.96 -2.28 -9.88
CA TRP A 137 8.95 -2.50 -8.82
C TRP A 137 10.36 -2.56 -9.41
N CYS A 138 11.37 -2.43 -8.54
CA CYS A 138 12.76 -2.66 -8.89
C CYS A 138 13.19 -4.04 -8.37
N GLY A 139 13.50 -4.98 -9.27
CA GLY A 139 14.00 -6.32 -8.89
C GLY A 139 15.33 -6.33 -8.14
N HIS A 140 16.05 -5.20 -8.10
CA HIS A 140 17.30 -5.06 -7.34
C HIS A 140 17.08 -4.44 -5.96
N CYS A 141 16.34 -3.33 -5.87
CA CYS A 141 16.16 -2.62 -4.60
C CYS A 141 15.10 -3.22 -3.68
N GLN A 142 14.14 -3.97 -4.21
CA GLN A 142 13.04 -4.54 -3.43
C GLN A 142 13.28 -6.02 -3.15
N VAL A 143 13.44 -6.34 -1.87
CA VAL A 143 13.76 -7.70 -1.41
C VAL A 143 12.50 -8.54 -1.35
N ARG A 144 12.56 -9.75 -1.92
CA ARG A 144 11.58 -10.81 -1.70
C ARG A 144 12.04 -11.63 -0.50
N TYR A 145 11.22 -11.65 0.54
CA TYR A 145 11.44 -12.45 1.75
C TYR A 145 10.84 -13.84 1.55
#